data_AF-A0A818H3K9-F1
#
_entry.id   AF-A0A818H3K9-F1
#
_cell.length_a   1.000
_cell.length_b   1.000
_cell.length_c   1.000
_cell.angle_alpha   90.00
_cell.angle_beta   90.00
_cell.angle_gamma   90.00
#
_symmetry.space_group_name_H-M   'P 1'
#
loop_
_entity.id
_entity.type
_entity.pdbx_description
1 polymer ?
#
loop_
_entity_poly.entity_id
_entity_poly.type
_entity_poly.pdbx_seq_one_letter_code
_entity_poly.pdbx_strand_id
1 'polypeptide(L)'
;MAQGEKNYGRSLYWSREALVLSFVYRWSLRFINQALVISNLEREIKDVELRRKVTATWDFESKCSSCNKSNSIVTRDGQTHPVDIIVRATGFEAQQFALPIYGIDGCALAEQWSDTMKAYRAMTEPNFPNLFVLLGPKSRLGHSSVTIMLEAQLKYITEALLYTFENSLGSIEIKDGS
;
A
#
# COMPACT_ATOMS: atom_id res chain seq x y z
N MET A 1 -25.76 -1.05 -26.09
CA MET A 1 -25.95 -0.97 -24.62
C MET A 1 -24.63 -1.07 -23.82
N ALA A 2 -23.61 -1.79 -24.31
CA ALA A 2 -22.33 -1.97 -23.60
C ALA A 2 -21.39 -0.74 -23.45
N GLN A 3 -21.61 0.35 -24.20
CA GLN A 3 -20.74 1.56 -24.14
C GLN A 3 -21.14 2.52 -22.99
N GLY A 4 -22.42 2.53 -22.61
CA GLY A 4 -22.94 3.40 -21.54
C GLY A 4 -22.44 3.00 -20.15
N GLU A 5 -22.37 1.70 -19.88
CA GLU A 5 -21.91 1.16 -18.58
C GLU A 5 -20.40 1.37 -18.36
N LYS A 6 -19.58 1.24 -19.42
CA LYS A 6 -18.14 1.53 -19.35
C LYS A 6 -17.85 3.01 -19.06
N ASN A 7 -18.65 3.91 -19.64
CA ASN A 7 -18.52 5.34 -19.40
C ASN A 7 -18.98 5.75 -17.99
N TYR A 8 -20.00 5.08 -17.46
CA TYR A 8 -20.50 5.31 -16.09
C TYR A 8 -19.47 4.89 -15.03
N GLY A 9 -18.89 3.68 -15.15
CA GLY A 9 -17.83 3.23 -14.26
C GLY A 9 -16.60 4.14 -14.29
N ARG A 10 -16.22 4.62 -15.47
CA ARG A 10 -15.12 5.57 -15.64
C ARG A 10 -15.44 6.92 -15.00
N SER A 11 -16.65 7.44 -15.16
CA SER A 11 -17.10 8.70 -14.54
C SER A 11 -17.12 8.61 -13.00
N LEU A 12 -17.64 7.51 -12.45
CA LEU A 12 -17.66 7.24 -11.00
C LEU A 12 -16.24 7.13 -10.42
N TYR A 13 -15.33 6.54 -11.19
CA TYR A 13 -13.91 6.45 -10.84
C TYR A 13 -13.24 7.83 -10.81
N TRP A 14 -13.34 8.61 -11.90
CA TRP A 14 -12.72 9.94 -11.98
C TRP A 14 -13.29 10.93 -10.96
N SER A 15 -14.57 10.83 -10.63
CA SER A 15 -15.19 11.65 -9.57
C SER A 15 -14.67 11.29 -8.17
N ARG A 16 -14.34 10.03 -7.90
CA ARG A 16 -13.67 9.62 -6.65
C ARG A 16 -12.18 9.97 -6.63
N GLU A 17 -11.48 9.88 -7.76
CA GLU A 17 -10.10 10.34 -7.85
C GLU A 17 -9.97 11.86 -7.72
N ALA A 18 -10.96 12.65 -8.16
CA ALA A 18 -10.96 14.10 -7.93
C ALA A 18 -10.90 14.48 -6.44
N LEU A 19 -11.28 13.58 -5.52
CA LEU A 19 -11.14 13.79 -4.08
C LEU A 19 -9.66 13.85 -3.65
N VAL A 20 -8.75 13.23 -4.39
CA VAL A 20 -7.30 13.28 -4.13
C VAL A 20 -6.77 14.71 -4.26
N LEU A 21 -7.34 15.55 -5.13
CA LEU A 21 -6.94 16.96 -5.28
C LEU A 21 -7.15 17.76 -3.99
N SER A 22 -8.14 17.39 -3.18
CA SER A 22 -8.37 18.04 -1.88
C SER A 22 -7.32 17.66 -0.82
N PHE A 23 -6.66 16.51 -0.97
CA PHE A 23 -5.56 16.08 -0.10
C PHE A 23 -4.19 16.63 -0.52
N VAL A 24 -3.96 16.79 -1.82
CA VAL A 24 -2.64 17.16 -2.36
C VAL A 24 -2.52 18.65 -2.68
N TYR A 25 -3.55 19.27 -3.25
CA TYR A 25 -3.41 20.58 -3.89
C TYR A 25 -4.10 21.73 -3.12
N ARG A 26 -5.27 21.48 -2.53
CA ARG A 26 -6.03 22.52 -1.83
C ARG A 26 -6.72 21.98 -0.59
N TRP A 27 -5.97 22.01 0.52
CA TRP A 27 -6.40 21.56 1.85
C TRP A 27 -7.72 22.17 2.34
N SER A 28 -8.08 23.38 1.89
CA SER A 28 -9.38 23.99 2.25
C SER A 28 -10.60 23.22 1.71
N LEU A 29 -10.43 22.41 0.66
CA LEU A 29 -11.52 21.59 0.10
C LEU A 29 -11.79 20.30 0.92
N ARG A 30 -10.92 19.95 1.87
CA ARG A 30 -11.10 18.77 2.75
C ARG A 30 -12.42 18.79 3.52
N PHE A 31 -12.90 19.98 3.88
CA PHE A 31 -14.12 20.16 4.68
C PHE A 31 -15.37 19.70 3.93
N ILE A 32 -15.38 19.83 2.60
CA ILE A 32 -16.49 19.36 1.75
C ILE A 32 -16.54 17.83 1.75
N ASN A 33 -15.37 17.19 1.60
CA ASN A 33 -15.27 15.74 1.62
C ASN A 33 -15.57 15.15 2.99
N GLN A 34 -15.10 15.81 4.05
CA GLN A 34 -15.42 15.43 5.41
C GLN A 34 -16.92 15.55 5.68
N ALA A 35 -17.58 16.62 5.24
CA ALA A 35 -19.01 16.80 5.38
C ALA A 35 -19.82 15.72 4.64
N LEU A 36 -19.40 15.33 3.43
CA LEU A 36 -20.03 14.24 2.67
C LEU A 36 -19.90 12.88 3.38
N VAL A 37 -18.71 12.57 3.92
CA VAL A 37 -18.47 11.34 4.67
C VAL A 37 -19.31 11.31 5.95
N ILE A 38 -19.36 12.41 6.69
CA ILE A 38 -20.16 12.54 7.91
C ILE A 38 -21.65 12.38 7.58
N SER A 39 -22.14 13.05 6.54
CA SER A 39 -23.55 12.94 6.11
C SER A 39 -23.93 11.51 5.73
N ASN A 40 -23.04 10.76 5.07
CA ASN A 40 -23.27 9.34 4.81
C ASN A 40 -23.32 8.51 6.09
N LEU A 41 -22.40 8.75 7.05
CA LEU A 41 -22.42 8.07 8.35
C LEU A 41 -23.69 8.38 9.15
N GLU A 42 -24.21 9.61 9.07
CA GLU A 42 -25.46 10.01 9.72
C GLU A 42 -26.69 9.31 9.13
N ARG A 43 -26.68 9.08 7.81
CA ARG A 43 -27.75 8.35 7.12
C ARG A 43 -27.76 6.85 7.46
N GLU A 44 -26.58 6.24 7.51
CA GLU A 44 -26.43 4.79 7.75
C GLU A 44 -26.57 4.42 9.23
N ILE A 45 -26.03 5.23 10.14
CA ILE A 45 -25.95 4.91 11.57
C ILE A 45 -26.81 5.88 12.36
N LYS A 46 -28.02 5.45 12.74
CA LYS A 46 -28.99 6.28 13.49
C LYS A 46 -28.63 6.48 14.97
N ASP A 47 -27.92 5.53 15.57
CA ASP A 47 -27.44 5.61 16.95
C ASP A 47 -26.30 6.62 17.05
N VAL A 48 -26.52 7.67 17.87
CA VAL A 48 -25.59 8.77 18.09
C VAL A 48 -24.30 8.30 18.77
N GLU A 49 -24.38 7.36 19.72
CA GLU A 49 -23.21 6.89 20.46
C GLU A 49 -22.34 5.99 19.58
N LEU A 50 -22.96 5.09 18.80
CA LEU A 50 -22.24 4.26 17.83
C LEU A 50 -21.59 5.11 16.74
N ARG A 51 -22.32 6.10 16.21
CA ARG A 51 -21.79 7.05 15.22
C ARG A 51 -20.56 7.78 15.74
N ARG A 52 -20.57 8.18 17.01
CA ARG A 52 -19.40 8.81 17.66
C ARG A 52 -18.19 7.87 17.73
N LYS A 53 -18.40 6.57 17.99
CA LYS A 53 -17.32 5.58 18.09
C LYS A 53 -16.68 5.24 16.73
N VAL A 54 -17.46 5.22 15.66
CA VAL A 54 -16.95 4.89 14.30
C VAL A 54 -16.46 6.09 13.52
N THR A 55 -16.83 7.30 13.93
CA THR A 55 -16.31 8.52 13.32
C THR A 55 -14.86 8.67 13.74
N ALA A 56 -13.93 8.50 12.78
CA ALA A 56 -12.51 8.60 13.02
C ALA A 56 -12.13 10.02 13.48
N THR A 57 -12.10 10.23 14.80
CA THR A 57 -11.28 11.24 15.43
C THR A 57 -9.85 10.73 15.37
N TRP A 58 -8.87 11.55 15.01
CA TRP A 58 -7.47 11.13 14.76
C TRP A 58 -6.72 10.59 16.02
N ASP A 59 -7.44 10.27 17.09
CA ASP A 59 -6.98 9.54 18.26
C ASP A 59 -7.17 8.03 18.06
N PHE A 60 -6.18 7.37 17.46
CA PHE A 60 -6.13 5.92 17.37
C PHE A 60 -5.65 5.30 18.70
N GLU A 61 -6.56 5.12 19.68
CA GLU A 61 -6.34 4.14 20.77
C GLU A 61 -7.13 2.85 20.48
N SER A 62 -6.50 1.90 19.80
CA SER A 62 -6.95 0.50 19.78
C SER A 62 -6.08 -0.29 20.77
N LYS A 63 -6.58 -0.53 21.99
CA LYS A 63 -5.88 -1.33 23.00
C LYS A 63 -6.76 -2.49 23.47
N CYS A 64 -6.56 -3.64 22.84
CA CYS A 64 -6.81 -4.93 23.47
C CYS A 64 -5.52 -5.31 24.20
N SER A 65 -5.59 -5.52 25.51
CA SER A 65 -4.40 -5.65 26.38
C SER A 65 -3.88 -7.08 26.49
N SER A 66 -4.71 -8.10 26.26
CA SER A 66 -4.27 -9.51 26.24
C SER A 66 -5.36 -10.44 25.71
N CYS A 67 -4.98 -11.43 24.90
CA CYS A 67 -5.81 -12.57 24.54
C CYS A 67 -5.41 -13.75 25.45
N ASN A 68 -6.29 -14.15 26.36
CA ASN A 68 -6.02 -15.29 27.24
C ASN A 68 -6.43 -16.59 26.54
N LYS A 69 -5.86 -17.74 26.94
CA LYS A 69 -6.14 -19.08 26.34
C LYS A 69 -7.58 -19.59 26.52
N SER A 70 -8.47 -18.79 27.08
CA SER A 70 -9.90 -19.07 27.29
C SER A 70 -10.72 -18.20 26.34
N ASN A 71 -11.83 -18.74 25.79
CA ASN A 71 -12.81 -18.14 24.86
C ASN A 71 -13.34 -16.75 25.26
N SER A 72 -12.47 -15.75 25.39
CA SER A 72 -12.79 -14.47 26.00
C SER A 72 -11.75 -13.40 25.66
N ILE A 73 -12.21 -12.17 25.45
CA ILE A 73 -11.38 -10.97 25.26
C ILE A 73 -11.50 -10.09 26.50
N VAL A 74 -10.37 -9.62 27.04
CA VAL A 74 -10.36 -8.66 28.14
C VAL A 74 -10.03 -7.27 27.59
N THR A 75 -10.94 -6.33 27.78
CA THR A 75 -10.77 -4.93 27.37
C THR A 75 -10.08 -4.11 28.45
N ARG A 76 -9.60 -2.90 28.11
CA ARG A 76 -8.82 -2.04 29.02
C ARG A 76 -9.58 -1.64 30.29
N ASP A 77 -10.90 -1.59 30.22
CA ASP A 77 -11.80 -1.35 31.36
C ASP A 77 -11.96 -2.57 32.28
N GLY A 78 -11.25 -3.67 32.01
CA GLY A 78 -11.28 -4.90 32.80
C GLY A 78 -12.49 -5.79 32.50
N GLN A 79 -13.35 -5.40 31.56
CA GLN A 79 -14.48 -6.23 31.16
C GLN A 79 -14.01 -7.45 30.36
N THR A 80 -14.64 -8.59 30.64
CA THR A 80 -14.38 -9.85 29.96
C THR A 80 -15.54 -10.17 29.03
N HIS A 81 -15.26 -10.27 27.74
CA HIS A 81 -16.24 -10.57 26.70
C HIS A 81 -16.04 -12.01 26.21
N PRO A 82 -16.94 -12.96 26.51
CA PRO A 82 -16.84 -14.31 25.97
C PRO A 82 -17.04 -14.29 24.45
N VAL A 83 -16.21 -15.03 23.72
CA VAL A 83 -16.25 -15.11 22.25
C VAL A 83 -15.98 -16.53 21.78
N ASP A 84 -16.72 -16.97 20.78
CA ASP A 84 -16.49 -18.28 20.15
C ASP A 84 -15.40 -18.23 19.07
N ILE A 85 -15.23 -17.07 18.42
CA ILE A 85 -14.31 -16.86 17.29
C ILE A 85 -13.60 -15.51 17.43
N ILE A 86 -12.29 -15.49 17.22
CA ILE A 86 -11.47 -14.28 17.16
C ILE A 86 -10.94 -14.09 15.74
N VAL A 87 -11.26 -12.96 15.12
CA VAL A 87 -10.73 -12.56 13.80
C VAL A 87 -9.61 -11.55 13.99
N ARG A 88 -8.38 -11.92 13.62
CA ARG A 88 -7.21 -11.04 13.71
C ARG A 88 -7.01 -10.24 12.42
N ALA A 89 -7.61 -9.07 12.35
CA ALA A 89 -7.49 -8.13 11.22
C ALA A 89 -6.39 -7.06 11.47
N THR A 90 -5.21 -7.46 11.94
CA THR A 90 -4.10 -6.55 12.34
C THR A 90 -3.26 -6.03 11.16
N GLY A 91 -3.70 -6.25 9.93
CA GLY A 91 -2.95 -5.87 8.73
C GLY A 91 -1.79 -6.82 8.40
N PHE A 92 -0.81 -6.30 7.65
CA PHE A 92 0.35 -7.03 7.15
C PHE A 92 1.61 -6.15 7.25
N GLU A 93 2.77 -6.78 7.36
CA GLU A 93 4.06 -6.09 7.28
C GLU A 93 4.35 -5.76 5.80
N ALA A 94 4.28 -4.48 5.45
CA ALA A 94 4.29 -4.04 4.05
C ALA A 94 5.68 -4.07 3.38
N GLN A 95 6.76 -4.24 4.15
CA GLN A 95 8.14 -4.01 3.71
C GLN A 95 9.14 -5.04 4.27
N GLN A 96 8.88 -6.32 4.05
CA GLN A 96 9.90 -7.36 4.29
C GLN A 96 10.19 -8.14 3.01
N PHE A 97 11.47 -8.22 2.66
CA PHE A 97 11.99 -9.15 1.67
C PHE A 97 12.45 -10.41 2.41
N ALA A 98 11.68 -11.48 2.28
CA ALA A 98 11.96 -12.74 2.97
C ALA A 98 13.05 -13.60 2.28
N LEU A 99 13.51 -13.19 1.10
CA LEU A 99 14.47 -13.97 0.31
C LEU A 99 15.91 -13.47 0.56
N PRO A 100 16.85 -14.37 0.88
CA PRO A 100 18.26 -14.01 0.97
C PRO A 100 18.82 -13.80 -0.45
N ILE A 101 19.03 -12.53 -0.82
CA ILE A 101 19.60 -12.12 -2.09
C ILE A 101 20.97 -11.50 -1.80
N TYR A 102 22.01 -12.00 -2.47
CA TYR A 102 23.38 -11.53 -2.32
C TYR A 102 23.88 -10.92 -3.63
N GLY A 103 24.53 -9.76 -3.52
CA GLY A 103 25.13 -9.05 -4.64
C GLY A 103 26.51 -9.60 -5.01
N ILE A 104 27.17 -8.94 -5.96
CA ILE A 104 28.51 -9.33 -6.44
C ILE A 104 29.58 -9.29 -5.34
N ASP A 105 29.44 -8.39 -4.37
CA ASP A 105 30.39 -8.22 -3.26
C ASP A 105 30.05 -9.12 -2.06
N GLY A 106 29.07 -10.02 -2.20
CA GLY A 106 28.58 -10.86 -1.09
C GLY A 106 27.72 -10.11 -0.07
N CYS A 107 27.50 -8.80 -0.24
CA CYS A 107 26.60 -7.99 0.57
C CYS A 107 25.14 -8.45 0.35
N ALA A 108 24.38 -8.60 1.43
CA ALA A 108 22.97 -8.96 1.31
C ALA A 108 22.15 -7.74 0.88
N LEU A 109 21.14 -7.94 0.02
CA LEU A 109 20.21 -6.88 -0.37
C LEU A 109 19.50 -6.27 0.85
N ALA A 110 19.20 -7.10 1.85
CA ALA A 110 18.64 -6.66 3.11
C ALA A 110 19.58 -5.73 3.90
N GLU A 111 20.89 -5.93 3.81
CA GLU A 111 21.89 -5.05 4.43
C GLU A 111 21.96 -3.72 3.68
N GLN A 112 21.99 -3.73 2.34
CA GLN A 112 21.95 -2.49 1.52
C GLN A 112 20.66 -1.68 1.74
N TRP A 113 19.55 -2.35 2.06
CA TRP A 113 18.25 -1.74 2.33
C TRP A 113 17.97 -1.42 3.79
N SER A 114 18.91 -1.70 4.70
CA SER A 114 18.72 -1.56 6.14
C SER A 114 18.45 -0.13 6.60
N ASP A 115 19.15 0.86 6.03
CA ASP A 115 19.00 2.28 6.40
C ASP A 115 17.88 2.96 5.60
N THR A 116 17.92 2.86 4.26
CA THR A 116 16.85 3.36 3.40
C THR A 116 16.70 2.47 2.18
N MET A 117 15.52 1.86 2.04
CA MET A 117 15.17 1.15 0.83
C MET A 117 15.11 2.11 -0.37
N LYS A 118 16.06 1.97 -1.28
CA LYS A 118 16.09 2.66 -2.57
C LYS A 118 16.02 1.61 -3.67
N ALA A 119 15.79 2.07 -4.88
CA ALA A 119 15.90 1.28 -6.09
C ALA A 119 15.68 2.23 -7.26
N TYR A 120 16.56 2.18 -8.25
CA TYR A 120 16.36 2.86 -9.51
C TYR A 120 15.05 2.35 -10.15
N ARG A 121 14.17 3.28 -10.50
CA ARG A 121 12.80 3.01 -10.98
C ARG A 121 11.99 2.04 -10.11
N ALA A 122 12.29 1.99 -8.81
CA ALA A 122 11.69 1.04 -7.87
C ALA A 122 11.86 -0.44 -8.25
N MET A 123 12.90 -0.80 -9.02
CA MET A 123 13.13 -2.16 -9.52
C MET A 123 14.56 -2.68 -9.34
N THR A 124 15.57 -1.84 -9.52
CA THR A 124 16.97 -2.28 -9.68
C THR A 124 17.88 -1.53 -8.72
N GLU A 125 18.95 -2.17 -8.25
CA GLU A 125 19.92 -1.57 -7.32
C GLU A 125 21.37 -1.79 -7.79
N PRO A 126 22.31 -0.88 -7.46
CA PRO A 126 23.74 -1.12 -7.64
C PRO A 126 24.20 -2.35 -6.85
N ASN A 127 25.22 -3.03 -7.36
CA ASN A 127 25.85 -4.25 -6.86
C ASN A 127 25.00 -5.53 -7.00
N PHE A 128 23.84 -5.43 -7.68
CA PHE A 128 22.95 -6.55 -7.98
C PHE A 128 22.67 -6.62 -9.49
N PRO A 129 23.67 -7.01 -10.32
CA PRO A 129 23.47 -7.14 -11.77
C PRO A 129 22.39 -8.16 -12.09
N ASN A 130 21.62 -7.89 -13.14
CA ASN A 130 20.51 -8.72 -13.61
C ASN A 130 19.36 -8.93 -12.59
N LEU A 131 19.35 -8.21 -11.46
CA LEU A 131 18.26 -8.26 -10.49
C LEU A 131 17.17 -7.23 -10.84
N PHE A 132 15.94 -7.71 -11.01
CA PHE A 132 14.75 -6.86 -11.16
C PHE A 132 13.70 -7.22 -10.11
N VAL A 133 13.32 -6.26 -9.28
CA VAL A 133 12.33 -6.39 -8.21
C VAL A 133 11.02 -5.73 -8.63
N LEU A 134 9.96 -6.51 -8.79
CA LEU A 134 8.63 -5.96 -9.04
C LEU A 134 8.03 -5.38 -7.76
N LEU A 135 7.32 -4.27 -7.89
CA LEU A 135 6.71 -3.55 -6.77
C LEU A 135 7.72 -3.25 -5.64
N GLY A 136 8.95 -2.89 -6.01
CA GLY A 136 10.01 -2.53 -5.09
C GLY A 136 9.74 -1.23 -4.32
N PRO A 137 10.74 -0.71 -3.60
CA PRO A 137 10.61 0.45 -2.72
C PRO A 137 10.01 1.66 -3.44
N LYS A 138 9.09 2.39 -2.77
CA LYS A 138 8.45 3.62 -3.29
C LYS A 138 7.58 3.45 -4.55
N SER A 139 7.30 2.22 -4.99
CA SER A 139 6.42 1.92 -6.13
C SER A 139 4.92 1.93 -5.77
N ARG A 140 4.58 1.71 -4.49
CA ARG A 140 3.19 1.60 -4.02
C ARG A 140 2.74 2.93 -3.45
N LEU A 141 2.02 3.68 -4.26
CA LEU A 141 1.51 5.00 -3.92
C LEU A 141 0.18 4.95 -3.13
N GLY A 142 -0.50 3.80 -3.11
CA GLY A 142 -1.76 3.60 -2.37
C GLY A 142 -3.00 4.26 -2.99
N HIS A 143 -2.79 5.15 -3.97
CA HIS A 143 -3.85 5.85 -4.72
C HIS A 143 -3.93 5.44 -6.20
N SER A 144 -2.96 4.67 -6.71
CA SER A 144 -2.95 4.17 -8.08
C SER A 144 -3.12 2.64 -8.12
N SER A 145 -3.67 2.14 -9.22
CA SER A 145 -3.78 0.69 -9.45
C SER A 145 -2.40 0.05 -9.53
N VAL A 146 -2.17 -0.98 -8.72
CA VAL A 146 -0.96 -1.81 -8.73
C VAL A 146 -0.73 -2.46 -10.10
N THR A 147 -1.80 -2.75 -10.85
CA THR A 147 -1.71 -3.34 -12.19
C THR A 147 -1.01 -2.41 -13.18
N ILE A 148 -1.32 -1.11 -13.17
CA ILE A 148 -0.71 -0.12 -14.07
C ILE A 148 0.80 -0.02 -13.80
N MET A 149 1.17 -0.03 -12.52
CA MET A 149 2.58 -0.07 -12.09
C MET A 149 3.28 -1.32 -12.61
N LEU A 150 2.67 -2.50 -12.47
CA LEU A 150 3.25 -3.76 -12.96
C LEU A 150 3.42 -3.77 -14.47
N GLU A 151 2.42 -3.31 -15.24
CA GLU A 151 2.51 -3.24 -16.70
C GLU A 151 3.68 -2.36 -17.15
N ALA A 152 3.87 -1.20 -16.52
CA ALA A 152 4.99 -0.32 -16.81
C ALA A 152 6.34 -0.93 -16.43
N GLN A 153 6.42 -1.60 -15.28
CA GLN A 153 7.63 -2.29 -14.81
C GLN A 153 8.00 -3.46 -15.72
N LEU A 154 7.03 -4.32 -16.08
CA LEU A 154 7.24 -5.45 -16.98
C LEU A 154 7.67 -5.02 -18.38
N LYS A 155 7.08 -3.93 -18.90
CA LYS A 155 7.50 -3.35 -20.18
C LYS A 155 8.97 -2.94 -20.14
N TYR A 156 9.38 -2.21 -19.10
CA TYR A 156 10.77 -1.77 -18.92
C TYR A 156 11.74 -2.95 -18.81
N ILE A 157 11.40 -3.96 -17.99
CA ILE A 157 12.24 -5.16 -17.81
C ILE A 157 12.37 -5.92 -19.14
N THR A 158 11.29 -6.05 -19.90
CA THR A 158 11.31 -6.74 -21.19
C THR A 158 12.20 -6.01 -22.20
N GLU A 159 12.09 -4.68 -22.29
CA GLU A 159 12.97 -3.86 -23.14
C GLU A 159 14.44 -3.98 -22.75
N ALA A 160 14.75 -3.95 -21.45
CA ALA A 160 16.11 -4.13 -20.93
C ALA A 160 16.70 -5.51 -21.24
N LEU A 161 15.90 -6.57 -21.10
CA LEU A 161 16.31 -7.93 -21.42
C LEU A 161 16.54 -8.11 -22.92
N LEU A 162 15.62 -7.63 -23.76
CA LEU A 162 15.78 -7.69 -25.22
C LEU A 162 17.05 -6.96 -25.66
N TYR A 163 17.30 -5.76 -25.13
CA TYR A 163 18.54 -5.02 -25.41
C TYR A 163 19.80 -5.82 -25.02
N THR A 164 19.76 -6.49 -23.87
CA THR A 164 20.86 -7.32 -23.37
C THR A 164 21.14 -8.49 -24.34
N PHE A 165 20.07 -9.16 -24.82
CA PHE A 165 20.19 -10.27 -25.79
C PHE A 165 20.68 -9.80 -27.16
N GLU A 166 20.09 -8.73 -27.72
CA GLU A 166 20.44 -8.20 -29.04
C GLU A 166 21.90 -7.74 -29.13
N ASN A 167 22.43 -7.19 -28.03
CA ASN A 167 23.80 -6.71 -27.96
C ASN A 167 24.79 -7.75 -27.41
N SER A 168 24.36 -8.99 -27.17
CA SER A 168 25.19 -10.06 -26.59
C SER A 168 25.87 -9.66 -25.28
N LEU A 169 25.16 -8.91 -24.43
CA LEU A 169 25.64 -8.49 -23.11
C LEU A 169 25.37 -9.58 -22.08
N GLY A 170 26.32 -9.84 -21.17
CA GLY A 170 26.17 -10.84 -20.10
C GLY A 170 25.51 -10.31 -18.83
N SER A 171 25.48 -8.98 -18.66
CA SER A 171 24.97 -8.33 -17.46
C SER A 171 24.44 -6.94 -17.75
N ILE A 172 23.34 -6.58 -17.09
CA ILE A 172 22.83 -5.22 -17.00
C ILE A 172 22.73 -4.80 -15.54
N GLU A 173 23.22 -3.60 -15.24
CA GLU A 173 23.28 -3.05 -13.89
C GLU A 173 23.20 -1.53 -13.93
N ILE A 174 22.71 -0.94 -12.84
CA ILE A 174 22.64 0.51 -12.68
C ILE A 174 23.93 1.02 -12.03
N LYS A 175 24.43 2.18 -12.45
CA LYS A 175 25.64 2.76 -11.87
C LYS A 175 25.33 3.50 -10.57
N ASP A 176 26.17 3.30 -9.57
CA ASP A 176 26.02 3.97 -8.29
C ASP A 176 25.99 5.51 -8.47
N GLY A 177 25.02 6.18 -7.82
CA GLY A 177 24.80 7.63 -7.94
C GLY A 177 23.85 8.12 -9.04
N SER A 178 23.00 7.26 -9.61
CA SER A 178 21.95 7.63 -10.59
C SER A 178 20.56 7.88 -10.01
#